data_AF-A0A7S2Y3S8-F1
#
_entry.id   AF-A0A7S2Y3S8-F1
#
_cell.length_a   1.000
_cell.length_b   1.000
_cell.length_c   1.000
_cell.angle_alpha   90.00
_cell.angle_beta   90.00
_cell.angle_gamma   90.00
#
_symmetry.space_group_name_H-M   'P 1'
#
loop_
_entity.id
_entity.type
_entity.pdbx_description
1 polymer ?
#
loop_
_entity_poly.entity_id
_entity_poly.type
_entity_poly.pdbx_seq_one_letter_code
_entity_poly.pdbx_strand_id
1 'polypeptide(L)'
;INVGGVTIKASFEAPYMFDLARSYKIPLYLLDVNEPWPGEREYDFVKPDGYIGRDNAFMGVTMARLLRQLLPDGGTFAFVMSWGSTYMLRVRQGFLQEMARDYGQDDRA
;
A
#
# COMPACT_ATOMS: atom_id res chain seq x y z
N ILE A 1 -28.68 -9.05 13.25
CA ILE A 1 -27.36 -9.56 12.77
C ILE A 1 -26.46 -9.60 13.99
N ASN A 2 -26.15 -10.79 14.51
CA ASN A 2 -25.24 -10.95 15.65
C ASN A 2 -23.81 -10.99 15.11
N VAL A 3 -23.05 -9.91 15.29
CA VAL A 3 -21.61 -9.89 15.01
C VAL A 3 -20.90 -10.23 16.33
N GLY A 4 -20.57 -11.51 16.52
CA GLY A 4 -19.60 -11.93 17.53
C GLY A 4 -18.21 -11.53 17.03
N GLY A 5 -17.79 -10.30 17.31
CA GLY A 5 -16.54 -9.75 16.80
C GLY A 5 -15.33 -10.38 17.49
N VAL A 6 -14.67 -11.32 16.83
CA VAL A 6 -13.32 -11.73 17.20
C VAL A 6 -12.36 -10.96 16.30
N THR A 7 -11.68 -9.97 16.87
CA THR A 7 -10.55 -9.31 16.20
C THR A 7 -9.29 -10.12 16.50
N ILE A 8 -8.77 -10.81 15.50
CA ILE A 8 -7.48 -11.48 15.58
C ILE A 8 -6.44 -10.53 14.99
N LYS A 9 -5.45 -10.12 15.78
CA LYS A 9 -4.26 -9.46 15.23
C LYS A 9 -3.39 -10.51 14.55
N ALA A 10 -3.64 -10.74 13.26
CA ALA A 10 -2.71 -11.47 12.41
C ALA A 10 -1.55 -10.52 12.02
N SER A 11 -0.32 -11.00 12.15
CA SER A 11 0.89 -10.30 11.73
C SER A 11 1.66 -11.23 10.80
N PHE A 12 2.38 -10.68 9.83
CA PHE A 12 3.33 -11.46 9.05
C PHE A 12 4.47 -12.06 9.89
N GLU A 13 4.68 -11.54 11.10
CA GLU A 13 5.59 -12.12 12.10
C GLU A 13 4.98 -13.35 12.80
N ALA A 14 3.70 -13.63 12.59
CA ALA A 14 2.96 -14.75 13.17
C ALA A 14 2.10 -15.49 12.11
N PRO A 15 2.72 -16.14 11.10
CA PRO A 15 2.02 -16.73 9.96
C PRO A 15 0.95 -17.75 10.30
N TYR A 16 1.17 -18.54 11.36
CA TYR A 16 0.24 -19.58 11.79
C TYR A 16 -1.15 -19.05 12.16
N MET A 17 -1.28 -17.75 12.47
CA MET A 17 -2.56 -17.11 12.76
C MET A 17 -3.47 -17.05 11.51
N PHE A 18 -2.88 -16.99 10.31
CA PHE A 18 -3.64 -17.02 9.05
C PHE A 18 -4.25 -18.42 8.82
N ASP A 19 -3.46 -19.48 9.05
CA ASP A 19 -3.93 -20.87 8.94
C ASP A 19 -5.01 -21.18 9.97
N LEU A 20 -4.83 -20.68 11.20
CA LEU A 20 -5.80 -20.85 12.28
C LEU A 20 -7.14 -20.20 11.93
N ALA A 21 -7.15 -18.96 11.47
CA ALA A 21 -8.37 -18.27 11.05
C ALA A 21 -9.12 -19.05 9.93
N ARG A 22 -8.38 -19.60 8.96
CA ARG A 22 -8.96 -20.42 7.88
C ARG A 22 -9.57 -21.71 8.39
N SER A 23 -8.91 -22.39 9.35
CA SER A 23 -9.45 -23.61 9.97
C SER A 23 -10.81 -23.37 10.64
N TYR A 24 -11.06 -22.15 11.12
CA TYR A 24 -12.32 -21.72 11.71
C TYR A 24 -13.28 -21.06 10.71
N LYS A 25 -12.93 -21.02 9.41
CA LYS A 25 -13.70 -20.34 8.36
C LYS A 25 -13.96 -18.86 8.68
N ILE A 26 -13.02 -18.21 9.36
CA ILE A 26 -13.06 -16.77 9.65
C ILE A 26 -12.47 -16.04 8.43
N PRO A 27 -13.20 -15.08 7.83
CA PRO A 27 -12.67 -14.30 6.73
C PRO A 27 -11.52 -13.40 7.20
N LEU A 28 -10.47 -13.30 6.37
CA LEU A 28 -9.24 -12.58 6.64
C LEU A 28 -9.19 -11.29 5.81
N TYR A 29 -9.16 -10.15 6.49
CA TYR A 29 -8.97 -8.85 5.85
C TYR A 29 -7.67 -8.23 6.32
N LEU A 30 -6.84 -7.75 5.38
CA LEU A 30 -5.69 -6.91 5.72
C LEU A 30 -6.17 -5.49 6.03
N LEU A 31 -5.62 -4.87 7.08
CA LEU A 31 -5.97 -3.52 7.51
C LEU A 31 -4.74 -2.60 7.49
N ASP A 32 -4.70 -1.63 6.58
CA ASP A 32 -3.58 -0.67 6.39
C ASP A 32 -2.18 -1.32 6.21
N VAL A 33 -2.13 -2.64 6.02
CA VAL A 33 -0.94 -3.41 5.67
C VAL A 33 -1.00 -3.74 4.19
N ASN A 34 0.02 -3.31 3.43
CA ASN A 34 0.09 -3.61 2.00
C ASN A 34 0.16 -5.13 1.78
N GLU A 35 -0.61 -5.65 0.81
CA GLU A 35 -0.30 -6.98 0.25
C GLU A 35 1.17 -6.98 -0.24
N PRO A 36 1.92 -8.06 0.00
CA PRO A 36 3.24 -8.18 -0.60
C PRO A 36 3.12 -8.14 -2.12
N TRP A 37 4.08 -7.51 -2.81
CA TRP A 37 4.09 -7.50 -4.28
C TRP A 37 4.19 -8.94 -4.84
N PRO A 38 3.65 -9.22 -6.04
CA PRO A 38 3.90 -10.49 -6.73
C PRO A 38 5.39 -10.59 -7.08
N GLY A 39 6.20 -11.12 -6.16
CA GLY A 39 7.66 -11.13 -6.25
C GLY A 39 8.39 -10.92 -4.93
N GLU A 40 7.73 -10.42 -3.88
CA GLU A 40 8.27 -10.41 -2.53
C GLU A 40 8.28 -11.86 -1.99
N ARG A 41 9.36 -12.57 -2.29
CA ARG A 41 9.62 -13.98 -1.92
C ARG A 41 9.50 -14.29 -0.42
N GLU A 42 9.48 -13.29 0.43
CA GLU A 42 9.37 -13.44 1.89
C GLU A 42 7.95 -13.80 2.37
N TYR A 43 6.94 -13.78 1.49
CA TYR A 43 5.54 -13.89 1.90
C TYR A 43 4.79 -14.99 1.13
N ASP A 44 5.18 -16.26 1.34
CA ASP A 44 4.37 -17.43 0.94
C ASP A 44 3.19 -17.64 1.90
N PHE A 45 2.39 -16.58 2.08
CA PHE A 45 1.29 -16.55 3.04
C PHE A 45 -0.06 -16.73 2.36
N VAL A 46 -1.01 -17.23 3.15
CA VAL A 46 -2.41 -17.39 2.74
C VAL A 46 -2.94 -16.05 2.22
N LYS A 47 -3.46 -16.06 0.99
CA LYS A 47 -4.08 -14.89 0.36
C LYS A 47 -5.28 -14.40 1.19
N PRO A 48 -5.33 -13.11 1.58
CA PRO A 48 -6.48 -12.55 2.31
C PRO A 48 -7.74 -12.51 1.43
N ASP A 49 -8.91 -12.47 2.08
CA ASP A 49 -10.22 -12.31 1.43
C ASP A 49 -10.46 -10.86 0.97
N GLY A 50 -9.72 -9.90 1.54
CA GLY A 50 -9.75 -8.53 1.08
C GLY A 50 -8.76 -7.61 1.81
N TYR A 51 -8.71 -6.37 1.34
CA TYR A 51 -7.92 -5.31 1.94
C TYR A 51 -8.82 -4.12 2.28
N ILE A 52 -8.63 -3.58 3.47
CA ILE A 52 -9.27 -2.37 3.95
C ILE A 52 -8.16 -1.39 4.30
N GLY A 53 -8.06 -0.29 3.55
CA GLY A 53 -7.04 0.71 3.80
C GLY A 53 -6.91 1.68 2.64
N ARG A 54 -5.81 2.42 2.64
CA ARG A 54 -5.55 3.46 1.65
C ARG A 54 -4.82 2.88 0.44
N ASP A 55 -5.22 3.33 -0.75
CA ASP A 55 -4.36 3.17 -1.92
C ASP A 55 -3.18 4.15 -1.82
N ASN A 56 -2.06 3.61 -1.36
CA ASN A 56 -0.85 4.38 -1.13
C ASN A 56 -0.19 4.88 -2.41
N ALA A 57 -0.37 4.18 -3.54
CA ALA A 57 0.12 4.66 -4.82
C ALA A 57 -0.71 5.86 -5.29
N PHE A 58 -2.04 5.76 -5.18
CA PHE A 58 -2.93 6.89 -5.48
C PHE A 58 -2.66 8.10 -4.59
N MET A 59 -2.34 7.89 -3.30
CA MET A 59 -1.92 8.97 -2.42
C MET A 59 -0.64 9.65 -2.92
N GLY A 60 0.37 8.87 -3.32
CA GLY A 60 1.60 9.39 -3.92
C GLY A 60 1.36 10.24 -5.17
N VAL A 61 0.51 9.75 -6.08
CA VAL A 61 0.08 10.49 -7.28
C VAL A 61 -0.61 11.81 -6.89
N THR A 62 -1.51 11.77 -5.91
CA THR A 62 -2.25 12.95 -5.45
C THR A 62 -1.31 13.99 -4.85
N MET A 63 -0.33 13.55 -4.06
CA MET A 63 0.70 14.44 -3.51
C MET A 63 1.51 15.12 -4.61
N ALA A 64 1.97 14.38 -5.63
CA ALA A 64 2.70 14.94 -6.75
C ALA A 64 1.90 16.04 -7.47
N ARG A 65 0.62 15.78 -7.75
CA ARG A 65 -0.29 16.76 -8.38
C ARG A 65 -0.46 18.03 -7.53
N LEU A 66 -0.69 17.87 -6.23
CA LEU A 66 -0.84 19.01 -5.32
C LEU A 66 0.44 19.86 -5.28
N LEU A 67 1.61 19.24 -5.20
CA LEU A 67 2.87 19.97 -5.19
C LEU A 67 3.10 20.75 -6.49
N ARG A 68 2.72 20.19 -7.65
CA ARG A 68 2.75 20.93 -8.92
C ARG A 68 1.83 22.15 -8.93
N GLN A 69 0.63 22.02 -8.36
CA GLN A 69 -0.30 23.14 -8.26
C GLN A 69 0.24 24.26 -7.36
N LEU A 70 1.03 23.91 -6.34
CA LEU A 70 1.64 24.88 -5.42
C LEU A 70 2.86 25.59 -6.03
N LEU A 71 3.66 24.91 -6.86
CA LEU A 71 4.80 25.49 -7.57
C LEU A 71 4.70 25.18 -9.08
N PRO A 72 3.85 25.91 -9.83
CA PRO A 72 3.59 25.63 -11.24
C PRO A 72 4.82 25.84 -12.14
N ASP A 73 5.72 26.74 -11.75
CA ASP A 73 6.97 27.01 -12.47
C ASP A 73 8.12 26.06 -12.07
N GLY A 74 7.81 25.04 -11.27
CA GLY A 74 8.78 24.09 -10.74
C GLY A 74 9.41 24.54 -9.42
N GLY A 75 10.13 23.60 -8.79
CA GLY A 75 10.78 23.82 -7.50
C GLY A 75 11.34 22.54 -6.90
N THR A 76 12.03 22.67 -5.77
CA THR A 76 12.56 21.53 -5.02
C THR A 76 11.69 21.25 -3.80
N PHE A 77 11.24 20.00 -3.66
CA PHE A 77 10.52 19.53 -2.48
C PHE A 77 11.40 18.59 -1.67
N ALA A 78 11.41 18.78 -0.36
CA ALA A 78 12.03 17.84 0.57
C ALA A 78 10.93 17.03 1.27
N PHE A 79 11.12 15.72 1.38
CA PHE A 79 10.24 14.86 2.15
C PHE A 79 10.97 14.33 3.37
N VAL A 80 10.38 14.52 4.55
CA VAL A 80 10.85 13.91 5.79
C VAL A 80 10.03 12.65 6.03
N MET A 81 10.64 11.48 5.87
CA MET A 81 9.94 10.20 6.00
C MET A 81 10.82 9.08 6.54
N SER A 82 10.18 8.08 7.17
CA SER A 82 10.84 6.86 7.64
C SER A 82 11.05 5.89 6.48
N TRP A 83 12.32 5.60 6.17
CA TRP A 83 12.73 4.77 5.02
C TRP A 83 12.40 3.29 5.16
N GLY A 84 12.23 2.79 6.40
CA GLY A 84 11.96 1.38 6.67
C GLY A 84 10.50 0.97 6.52
N SER A 85 9.58 1.90 6.24
CA SER A 85 8.16 1.59 6.16
C SER A 85 7.77 1.07 4.78
N THR A 86 7.27 -0.17 4.70
CA THR A 86 6.73 -0.77 3.47
C THR A 86 5.55 0.02 2.91
N TYR A 87 4.82 0.74 3.76
CA TYR A 87 3.82 1.74 3.37
C TYR A 87 4.40 2.80 2.43
N MET A 88 5.56 3.37 2.80
CA MET A 88 6.17 4.48 2.05
C MET A 88 6.77 4.04 0.71
N LEU A 89 7.03 2.76 0.47
CA LEU A 89 7.43 2.28 -0.85
C LEU A 89 6.37 2.61 -1.90
N ARG A 90 5.10 2.31 -1.62
CA ARG A 90 4.00 2.54 -2.58
C ARG A 90 3.70 4.02 -2.78
N VAL A 91 3.79 4.82 -1.72
CA VAL A 91 3.64 6.28 -1.81
C VAL A 91 4.72 6.88 -2.72
N ARG A 92 5.98 6.48 -2.54
CA ARG A 92 7.09 6.93 -3.38
C ARG A 92 6.92 6.52 -4.83
N GLN A 93 6.48 5.29 -5.08
CA GLN A 93 6.26 4.80 -6.43
C GLN A 93 5.19 5.62 -7.16
N GLY A 94 4.02 5.82 -6.56
CA GLY A 94 2.96 6.63 -7.17
C GLY A 94 3.40 8.08 -7.40
N PHE A 95 4.15 8.65 -6.46
CA PHE A 95 4.73 9.98 -6.60
C PHE A 95 5.69 10.06 -7.80
N LEU A 96 6.66 9.13 -7.88
CA LEU A 96 7.65 9.10 -8.96
C LEU A 96 7.00 8.83 -10.33
N GLN A 97 6.01 7.93 -10.40
CA GLN A 97 5.27 7.66 -11.63
C GLN A 97 4.56 8.90 -12.14
N GLU A 98 3.88 9.65 -11.27
CA GLU A 98 3.25 10.90 -11.68
C GLU A 98 4.30 11.90 -12.16
N MET A 99 5.39 12.10 -11.41
CA MET A 99 6.51 12.97 -11.80
C MET A 99 7.19 12.57 -13.12
N ALA A 100 7.27 11.28 -13.43
CA ALA A 100 7.90 10.76 -14.64
C ALA A 100 7.09 11.01 -15.92
N ARG A 101 5.76 11.19 -15.83
CA ARG A 101 4.89 11.46 -16.99
C ARG A 101 5.31 12.69 -17.78
N ASP A 102 5.91 13.68 -17.13
CA ASP A 102 6.35 14.93 -17.76
C ASP A 102 7.68 14.78 -18.53
N TYR A 103 8.42 13.69 -18.33
CA TYR A 103 9.67 13.39 -19.04
C TYR A 103 9.45 12.58 -20.33
N GLY A 104 8.21 12.52 -20.83
CA GLY A 104 7.88 11.88 -22.11
C GLY A 104 7.88 10.34 -22.06
N GLN A 105 7.65 9.75 -20.89
CA GLN A 105 7.48 8.28 -20.72
C GLN A 105 6.01 7.82 -20.71
N ASP A 106 5.08 8.62 -21.23
CA ASP A 106 3.68 8.22 -21.40
C ASP A 106 3.37 8.06 -22.90
N ASP A 107 3.56 6.83 -23.44
CA ASP A 107 3.15 6.39 -24.78
C ASP A 107 1.62 6.19 -24.85
N ARG A 108 0.86 7.22 -24.48
CA ARG A 108 -0.59 7.26 -24.70
C ARG A 108 -0.95 8.46 -25.57
N ALA A 109 -0.61 8.31 -26.85
CA ALA A 109 -1.33 8.91 -27.96
C ALA A 109 -2.63 8.13 -28.24
#